data_AF-A0A847LM31-F1
#
_entry.id   AF-A0A847LM31-F1
#
_cell.length_a   1.000
_cell.length_b   1.000
_cell.length_c   1.000
_cell.angle_alpha   90.00
_cell.angle_beta   90.00
_cell.angle_gamma   90.00
#
_symmetry.space_group_name_H-M   'P 1'
#
loop_
_entity.id
_entity.type
_entity.pdbx_description
1 polymer ?
#
loop_
_entity_poly.entity_id
_entity_poly.type
_entity_poly.pdbx_seq_one_letter_code
_entity_poly.pdbx_strand_id
1 'polypeptide(L)'
;MTGHRGTQPDDARLFAPDRVPILRRAVTDLAWLLTRGYGADSALRLVGDHFQLTSRQRLAVGRSSCSDAARDGRARRRLALAACRFQPLVIDGYNLLITLESALASGCLLRGRDGAIRDLASVHGSWRRVAETERAIRVVADALRSAEAGPVTWFLDAPVSNSGRLKTLLQTTGTALDLPWTVELTMNADRAILATGLPVVSSDSWILDEAAAWVNLAAEVLPGITPPPPVLDLQAPDPPPDRTAPLPSPEQGVRATSRGGSGALPAPRRATPSRGAERLFRAAIRGDTGVGQARSRSALWRGGRRASRAAGRVGPGGGGPTPGRSAPPRGAQPPSRGTSRGRRRERPTSGRSGLPPMRPRR
;
A
#
# COMPACT_ATOMS: atom_id res chain seq x y z
N MET A 1 -2.41 -22.35 7.70
CA MET A 1 -1.38 -21.47 8.30
C MET A 1 -1.53 -20.10 7.66
N THR A 2 -1.92 -19.09 8.42
CA THR A 2 -1.96 -17.70 7.96
C THR A 2 -0.52 -17.24 7.77
N GLY A 3 -0.10 -17.03 6.52
CA GLY A 3 1.25 -16.54 6.22
C GLY A 3 1.47 -15.14 6.77
N HIS A 4 2.69 -14.85 7.20
CA HIS A 4 3.12 -13.50 7.60
C HIS A 4 3.30 -12.63 6.35
N ARG A 5 2.82 -11.38 6.36
CA ARG A 5 2.95 -10.48 5.22
C ARG A 5 4.35 -9.87 5.16
N GLY A 6 4.89 -9.71 3.96
CA GLY A 6 6.10 -8.92 3.71
C GLY A 6 7.43 -9.60 3.99
N THR A 7 7.46 -10.71 4.73
CA THR A 7 8.70 -11.49 4.97
C THR A 7 9.06 -12.37 3.78
N GLN A 8 10.33 -12.34 3.36
CA GLN A 8 10.90 -13.30 2.43
C GLN A 8 12.21 -13.90 2.96
N PRO A 9 12.49 -15.20 2.71
CA PRO A 9 13.66 -15.88 3.29
C PRO A 9 15.00 -15.21 3.01
N ASP A 10 15.16 -14.62 1.82
CA ASP A 10 16.40 -13.99 1.39
C ASP A 10 16.59 -12.55 1.91
N ASP A 11 15.60 -11.95 2.59
CA ASP A 11 15.64 -10.54 3.00
C ASP A 11 16.86 -10.20 3.86
N ALA A 12 17.19 -11.07 4.81
CA ALA A 12 18.34 -10.87 5.70
C ALA A 12 19.66 -10.77 4.92
N ARG A 13 19.78 -11.48 3.80
CA ARG A 13 20.97 -11.47 2.93
C ARG A 13 20.93 -10.33 1.91
N LEU A 14 19.77 -10.06 1.33
CA LEU A 14 19.60 -9.04 0.28
C LEU A 14 19.69 -7.61 0.82
N PHE A 15 19.33 -7.42 2.09
CA PHE A 15 19.30 -6.13 2.77
C PHE A 15 20.24 -6.09 3.99
N ALA A 16 21.27 -6.94 4.00
CA ALA A 16 22.31 -6.93 5.01
C ALA A 16 23.02 -5.57 5.11
N PRO A 17 23.61 -5.21 6.27
CA PRO A 17 24.23 -3.89 6.49
C PRO A 17 25.27 -3.48 5.43
N ASP A 18 26.04 -4.42 4.90
CA ASP A 18 27.04 -4.21 3.84
C ASP A 18 26.42 -3.89 2.47
N ARG A 19 25.17 -4.27 2.23
CA ARG A 19 24.42 -3.97 1.00
C ARG A 19 23.77 -2.58 1.01
N VAL A 20 23.50 -2.03 2.20
CA VAL A 20 22.80 -0.74 2.34
C VAL A 20 23.49 0.41 1.61
N PRO A 21 24.83 0.59 1.69
CA PRO A 21 25.51 1.64 0.93
C PRO A 21 25.33 1.53 -0.58
N ILE A 22 25.31 0.30 -1.13
CA ILE A 22 25.07 0.04 -2.55
C ILE A 22 23.65 0.46 -2.94
N LEU A 23 22.66 0.10 -2.12
CA LEU A 23 21.25 0.44 -2.35
C LEU A 23 21.01 1.95 -2.30
N ARG A 24 21.63 2.67 -1.34
CA ARG A 24 21.57 4.14 -1.26
C ARG A 24 22.17 4.83 -2.48
N ARG A 25 23.31 4.33 -2.98
CA ARG A 25 23.90 4.81 -4.24
C ARG A 25 22.98 4.54 -5.43
N ALA A 26 22.38 3.36 -5.51
CA ALA A 26 21.41 3.04 -6.55
C ALA A 26 20.17 3.97 -6.52
N VAL A 27 19.64 4.28 -5.33
CA VAL A 27 18.54 5.26 -5.18
C VAL A 27 18.98 6.65 -5.67
N THR A 28 20.22 7.05 -5.40
CA THR A 28 20.76 8.35 -5.85
C THR A 28 20.89 8.42 -7.36
N ASP A 29 21.45 7.39 -7.98
CA ASP A 29 21.64 7.36 -9.44
C ASP A 29 20.28 7.28 -10.15
N LEU A 30 19.33 6.50 -9.61
CA LEU A 30 17.97 6.45 -10.15
C LEU A 30 17.26 7.80 -10.01
N ALA A 31 17.33 8.43 -8.84
CA ALA A 31 16.81 9.77 -8.61
C ALA A 31 17.39 10.81 -9.58
N TRP A 32 18.69 10.75 -9.85
CA TRP A 32 19.38 11.65 -10.78
C TRP A 32 18.85 11.52 -12.22
N LEU A 33 18.58 10.28 -12.66
CA LEU A 33 17.98 9.97 -13.96
C LEU A 33 16.53 10.43 -14.03
N LEU A 34 15.71 10.12 -13.01
CA LEU A 34 14.31 10.55 -12.95
C LEU A 34 14.17 12.08 -12.97
N THR A 35 15.08 12.78 -12.31
CA THR A 35 15.14 14.26 -12.31
C THR A 35 15.40 14.84 -13.71
N ARG A 36 16.03 14.07 -14.61
CA ARG A 36 16.29 14.44 -16.00
C ARG A 36 15.22 13.95 -16.98
N GLY A 37 14.11 13.42 -16.48
CA GLY A 37 13.01 12.95 -17.32
C GLY A 37 13.26 11.62 -18.02
N TYR A 38 14.24 10.82 -17.57
CA TYR A 38 14.38 9.44 -18.03
C TYR A 38 13.16 8.63 -17.57
N GLY A 39 12.68 7.73 -18.44
CA GLY A 39 11.56 6.84 -18.11
C GLY A 39 11.89 5.94 -16.92
N ALA A 40 10.94 5.77 -15.99
CA ALA A 40 11.17 5.09 -14.72
C ALA A 40 11.67 3.65 -14.89
N ASP A 41 11.03 2.87 -15.75
CA ASP A 41 11.38 1.46 -15.97
C ASP A 41 12.76 1.30 -16.63
N SER A 42 13.08 2.14 -17.62
CA SER A 42 14.36 2.07 -18.31
C SER A 42 15.52 2.55 -17.42
N ALA A 43 15.29 3.60 -16.63
CA ALA A 43 16.25 4.08 -15.63
C ALA A 43 16.49 3.05 -14.52
N LEU A 44 15.42 2.44 -13.97
CA LEU A 44 15.55 1.40 -12.94
C LEU A 44 16.27 0.16 -13.47
N ARG A 45 16.01 -0.23 -14.73
CA ARG A 45 16.76 -1.32 -15.37
C ARG A 45 18.24 -0.98 -15.49
N LEU A 46 18.57 0.20 -16.02
CA LEU A 46 19.96 0.65 -16.18
C LEU A 46 20.72 0.68 -14.86
N VAL A 47 20.15 1.33 -13.84
CA VAL A 47 20.76 1.43 -12.50
C VAL A 47 20.88 0.06 -11.85
N GLY A 48 19.82 -0.74 -11.91
CA GLY A 48 19.88 -2.08 -11.34
C GLY A 48 20.92 -2.97 -12.02
N ASP A 49 21.13 -2.83 -13.34
CA ASP A 49 22.16 -3.58 -14.08
C ASP A 49 23.56 -3.12 -13.64
N HIS A 50 23.77 -1.80 -13.51
CA HIS A 50 25.04 -1.20 -13.07
C HIS A 50 25.46 -1.70 -11.67
N PHE A 51 24.52 -1.75 -10.73
CA PHE A 51 24.77 -2.22 -9.35
C PHE A 51 24.54 -3.73 -9.16
N GLN A 52 24.28 -4.48 -10.22
CA GLN A 52 24.00 -5.92 -10.19
C GLN A 52 22.89 -6.31 -9.19
N LEU A 53 21.84 -5.51 -9.12
CA LEU A 53 20.73 -5.69 -8.17
C LEU A 53 19.83 -6.85 -8.58
N THR A 54 19.41 -7.63 -7.59
CA THR A 54 18.34 -8.63 -7.74
C THR A 54 16.99 -7.96 -7.98
N SER A 55 16.00 -8.69 -8.51
CA SER A 55 14.65 -8.15 -8.75
C SER A 55 14.02 -7.54 -7.49
N ARG A 56 14.27 -8.14 -6.31
CA ARG A 56 13.75 -7.65 -5.04
C ARG A 56 14.45 -6.37 -4.56
N GLN A 57 15.76 -6.26 -4.78
CA GLN A 57 16.50 -5.01 -4.53
C GLN A 57 16.09 -3.91 -5.52
N ARG A 58 15.83 -4.24 -6.79
CA ARG A 58 15.29 -3.28 -7.76
C ARG A 58 13.92 -2.77 -7.36
N LEU A 59 13.04 -3.64 -6.86
CA LEU A 59 11.76 -3.22 -6.29
C LEU A 59 11.97 -2.23 -5.12
N ALA A 60 12.92 -2.51 -4.22
CA ALA A 60 13.24 -1.62 -3.11
C ALA A 60 13.76 -0.25 -3.57
N VAL A 61 14.72 -0.25 -4.50
CA VAL A 61 15.29 0.97 -5.08
C VAL A 61 14.21 1.77 -5.83
N GLY A 62 13.39 1.11 -6.64
CA GLY A 62 12.28 1.74 -7.35
C GLY A 62 11.25 2.37 -6.41
N ARG A 63 10.81 1.67 -5.37
CA ARG A 63 9.88 2.20 -4.35
C ARG A 63 10.48 3.33 -3.50
N SER A 64 11.81 3.42 -3.42
CA SER A 64 12.51 4.40 -2.58
C SER A 64 13.02 5.62 -3.35
N SER A 65 12.83 5.65 -4.67
CA SER A 65 13.34 6.70 -5.57
C SER A 65 12.21 7.55 -6.13
N CYS A 66 12.49 8.83 -6.34
CA CYS A 66 11.64 9.78 -7.04
C CYS A 66 12.53 10.90 -7.60
N SER A 67 12.02 11.74 -8.50
CA SER A 67 12.75 12.93 -8.96
C SER A 67 12.87 13.97 -7.84
N ASP A 68 13.78 14.92 -7.98
CA ASP A 68 13.92 16.02 -7.02
C ASP A 68 12.63 16.87 -6.96
N ALA A 69 12.01 17.13 -8.12
CA ALA A 69 10.73 17.83 -8.18
C ALA A 69 9.61 17.10 -7.42
N ALA A 70 9.51 15.77 -7.56
CA ALA A 70 8.53 14.96 -6.84
C ALA A 70 8.84 14.94 -5.33
N ARG A 71 10.11 14.73 -4.93
CA ARG A 71 10.53 14.77 -3.54
C ARG A 71 10.13 16.10 -2.89
N ASP A 72 10.45 17.21 -3.52
CA ASP A 72 10.21 18.55 -2.96
C ASP A 72 8.71 18.86 -2.94
N GLY A 73 7.96 18.44 -3.97
CA GLY A 73 6.50 18.56 -4.02
C GLY A 73 5.81 17.79 -2.91
N ARG A 74 6.24 16.55 -2.66
CA ARG A 74 5.75 15.71 -1.55
C ARG A 74 6.10 16.33 -0.21
N ALA A 75 7.35 16.79 -0.03
CA ALA A 75 7.79 17.40 1.22
C ALA A 75 6.94 18.64 1.59
N ARG A 76 6.64 19.52 0.62
CA ARG A 76 5.80 20.71 0.84
C ARG A 76 4.36 20.39 1.25
N ARG A 77 3.84 19.24 0.83
CA ARG A 77 2.45 18.81 1.07
C ARG A 77 2.32 17.85 2.25
N ARG A 78 3.42 17.47 2.89
CA ARG A 78 3.41 16.56 4.02
C ARG A 78 2.93 17.28 5.27
N LEU A 79 1.90 16.72 5.91
CA LEU A 79 1.40 17.15 7.20
C LEU A 79 1.85 16.18 8.29
N ALA A 80 2.10 16.73 9.48
CA ALA A 80 2.17 15.93 10.70
C ALA A 80 0.75 15.48 11.08
N LEU A 81 0.60 14.30 11.71
CA LEU A 81 -0.71 13.80 12.12
C LEU A 81 -1.45 14.78 13.05
N ALA A 82 -0.72 15.46 13.93
CA ALA A 82 -1.29 16.47 14.83
C ALA A 82 -1.95 17.66 14.11
N ALA A 83 -1.55 17.97 12.86
CA ALA A 83 -2.19 19.01 12.06
C ALA A 83 -3.61 18.61 11.60
N CYS A 84 -3.96 17.32 11.70
CA CYS A 84 -5.28 16.80 11.36
C CYS A 84 -6.23 16.73 12.57
N ARG A 85 -5.86 17.33 13.71
CA ARG A 85 -6.69 17.37 14.91
C ARG A 85 -8.06 18.00 14.63
N PHE A 86 -9.12 17.22 14.86
CA PHE A 86 -10.51 17.57 14.56
C PHE A 86 -10.77 17.98 13.09
N GLN A 87 -9.86 17.61 12.17
CA GLN A 87 -10.01 17.85 10.74
C GLN A 87 -10.28 16.54 10.01
N PRO A 88 -11.11 16.56 8.96
CA PRO A 88 -11.36 15.38 8.15
C PRO A 88 -10.09 14.93 7.42
N LEU A 89 -9.84 13.63 7.41
CA LEU A 89 -8.76 13.00 6.62
C LEU A 89 -9.21 11.65 6.05
N VAL A 90 -8.57 11.26 4.96
CA VAL A 90 -8.91 10.01 4.25
C VAL A 90 -7.74 9.04 4.33
N ILE A 91 -8.03 7.73 4.35
CA ILE A 91 -7.01 6.69 4.43
C ILE A 91 -7.10 5.78 3.20
N ASP A 92 -5.98 5.61 2.51
CA ASP A 92 -5.77 4.54 1.55
C ASP A 92 -5.60 3.22 2.32
N GLY A 93 -6.70 2.48 2.45
CA GLY A 93 -6.80 1.41 3.44
C GLY A 93 -5.90 0.22 3.15
N TYR A 94 -5.79 -0.21 1.89
CA TYR A 94 -4.93 -1.33 1.55
C TYR A 94 -3.45 -0.96 1.64
N ASN A 95 -3.07 0.20 1.13
CA ASN A 95 -1.68 0.67 1.23
C ASN A 95 -1.20 0.70 2.67
N LEU A 96 -1.94 1.37 3.56
CA LEU A 96 -1.56 1.49 4.96
C LEU A 96 -1.55 0.13 5.67
N LEU A 97 -2.60 -0.68 5.51
CA LEU A 97 -2.70 -1.96 6.19
C LEU A 97 -1.62 -2.94 5.72
N ILE A 98 -1.30 -2.98 4.42
CA ILE A 98 -0.21 -3.83 3.90
C ILE A 98 1.13 -3.43 4.50
N THR A 99 1.42 -2.14 4.62
CA THR A 99 2.64 -1.65 5.25
C THR A 99 2.69 -2.04 6.74
N LEU A 100 1.62 -1.81 7.50
CA LEU A 100 1.61 -2.11 8.95
C LEU A 100 1.57 -3.62 9.25
N GLU A 101 0.89 -4.42 8.44
CA GLU A 101 0.92 -5.88 8.55
C GLU A 101 2.32 -6.41 8.26
N SER A 102 3.04 -5.84 7.29
CA SER A 102 4.44 -6.17 7.05
C SER A 102 5.33 -5.75 8.21
N ALA A 103 5.09 -4.57 8.81
CA ALA A 103 5.82 -4.10 9.99
C ALA A 103 5.68 -5.06 11.18
N LEU A 104 4.44 -5.43 11.52
CA LEU A 104 4.12 -6.30 12.64
C LEU A 104 4.64 -7.74 12.45
N ALA A 105 4.80 -8.16 11.20
CA ALA A 105 5.40 -9.43 10.82
C ALA A 105 6.95 -9.40 10.78
N SER A 106 7.58 -8.28 11.16
CA SER A 106 9.03 -8.06 11.00
C SER A 106 9.52 -8.19 9.54
N GLY A 107 8.67 -7.85 8.58
CA GLY A 107 9.01 -7.74 7.16
C GLY A 107 9.90 -6.52 6.87
N CYS A 108 10.55 -6.53 5.72
CA CYS A 108 11.39 -5.42 5.27
C CYS A 108 10.54 -4.18 4.96
N LEU A 109 10.78 -3.10 5.69
CA LEU A 109 10.25 -1.77 5.42
C LEU A 109 11.36 -0.85 4.92
N LEU A 110 10.99 0.08 4.04
CA LEU A 110 11.88 1.01 3.40
C LEU A 110 11.49 2.43 3.79
N ARG A 111 12.47 3.26 4.14
CA ARG A 111 12.30 4.72 4.13
C ARG A 111 12.85 5.25 2.81
N GLY A 112 11.94 5.66 1.92
CA GLY A 112 12.28 6.25 0.62
C GLY A 112 12.80 7.67 0.76
N ARG A 113 13.45 8.21 -0.29
CA ARG A 113 14.05 9.56 -0.28
C ARG A 113 13.09 10.73 -0.03
N ASP A 114 11.79 10.50 -0.20
CA ASP A 114 10.70 11.42 0.15
C ASP A 114 10.28 11.30 1.63
N GLY A 115 10.90 10.39 2.38
CA GLY A 115 10.60 10.08 3.77
C GLY A 115 9.38 9.20 3.98
N ALA A 116 8.71 8.73 2.92
CA ALA A 116 7.61 7.78 3.02
C ALA A 116 8.11 6.41 3.51
N ILE A 117 7.31 5.74 4.34
CA ILE A 117 7.56 4.35 4.75
C ILE A 117 6.77 3.44 3.82
N ARG A 118 7.45 2.47 3.20
CA ARG A 118 6.86 1.54 2.23
C ARG A 118 7.30 0.12 2.52
N ASP A 119 6.39 -0.83 2.35
CA ASP A 119 6.74 -2.25 2.35
C ASP A 119 7.29 -2.71 0.98
N LEU A 120 7.64 -4.00 0.91
CA LEU A 120 7.97 -4.72 -0.32
C LEU A 120 6.93 -5.80 -0.67
N ALA A 121 5.82 -5.85 0.07
CA ALA A 121 4.75 -6.76 -0.22
C ALA A 121 3.99 -6.30 -1.48
N SER A 122 3.58 -7.28 -2.28
CA SER A 122 2.66 -7.05 -3.39
C SER A 122 1.44 -7.93 -3.19
N VAL A 123 0.26 -7.32 -3.18
CA VAL A 123 -1.02 -8.02 -3.13
C VAL A 123 -1.64 -7.91 -4.52
N HIS A 124 -1.51 -8.97 -5.33
CA HIS A 124 -2.08 -9.01 -6.67
C HIS A 124 -3.53 -9.54 -6.61
N GLY A 125 -4.52 -8.64 -6.66
CA GLY A 125 -5.95 -8.95 -6.87
C GLY A 125 -6.68 -9.70 -5.73
N SER A 126 -5.96 -10.30 -4.78
CA SER A 126 -6.54 -11.03 -3.65
C SER A 126 -5.89 -10.62 -2.35
N TRP A 127 -6.50 -9.65 -1.66
CA TRP A 127 -6.14 -9.37 -0.27
C TRP A 127 -6.71 -10.46 0.64
N ARG A 128 -5.88 -10.95 1.55
CA ARG A 128 -6.27 -11.93 2.56
C ARG A 128 -5.83 -11.42 3.92
N ARG A 129 -6.77 -11.47 4.86
CA ARG A 129 -6.49 -11.22 6.28
C ARG A 129 -5.35 -12.13 6.75
N VAL A 130 -4.40 -11.56 7.47
CA VAL A 130 -3.35 -12.29 8.18
C VAL A 130 -3.51 -12.10 9.69
N ALA A 131 -2.64 -12.73 10.48
CA ALA A 131 -2.72 -12.66 11.94
C ALA A 131 -2.55 -11.22 12.46
N GLU A 132 -1.78 -10.41 11.73
CA GLU A 132 -1.39 -9.04 12.08
C GLU A 132 -2.49 -8.01 11.79
N THR A 133 -3.48 -8.31 10.95
CA THR A 133 -4.45 -7.33 10.45
C THR A 133 -5.20 -6.61 11.58
N GLU A 134 -5.69 -7.33 12.58
CA GLU A 134 -6.43 -6.68 13.70
C GLU A 134 -5.52 -5.77 14.52
N ARG A 135 -4.26 -6.19 14.75
CA ARG A 135 -3.29 -5.37 15.46
C ARG A 135 -2.92 -4.13 14.65
N ALA A 136 -2.79 -4.24 13.33
CA ALA A 136 -2.55 -3.10 12.44
C ALA A 136 -3.69 -2.06 12.55
N ILE A 137 -4.95 -2.50 12.53
CA ILE A 137 -6.10 -1.60 12.69
C ILE A 137 -6.08 -0.92 14.07
N ARG A 138 -5.77 -1.66 15.14
CA ARG A 138 -5.67 -1.09 16.50
C ARG A 138 -4.58 -0.05 16.62
N VAL A 139 -3.40 -0.30 16.04
CA VAL A 139 -2.30 0.67 16.02
C VAL A 139 -2.71 1.97 15.33
N VAL A 140 -3.46 1.89 14.23
CA VAL A 140 -4.02 3.09 13.56
C VAL A 140 -5.03 3.79 14.44
N ALA A 141 -5.96 3.04 15.06
CA ALA A 141 -6.98 3.58 15.96
C ALA A 141 -6.35 4.35 17.14
N ASP A 142 -5.32 3.78 17.78
CA ASP A 142 -4.65 4.39 18.92
C ASP A 142 -3.92 5.68 18.53
N ALA A 143 -3.28 5.71 17.35
CA ALA A 143 -2.62 6.89 16.84
C ALA A 143 -3.60 8.03 16.50
N LEU A 144 -4.70 7.70 15.82
CA LEU A 144 -5.74 8.67 15.49
C LEU A 144 -6.39 9.24 16.75
N ARG A 145 -6.70 8.40 17.74
CA ARG A 145 -7.24 8.83 19.03
C ARG A 145 -6.27 9.75 19.77
N SER A 146 -5.00 9.36 19.85
CA SER A 146 -3.98 10.13 20.58
C SER A 146 -3.74 11.51 19.97
N ALA A 147 -3.84 11.62 18.64
CA ALA A 147 -3.72 12.89 17.93
C ALA A 147 -5.06 13.66 17.82
N GLU A 148 -6.17 13.08 18.29
CA GLU A 148 -7.53 13.58 18.08
C GLU A 148 -7.80 13.87 16.58
N ALA A 149 -7.22 13.07 15.70
CA ALA A 149 -7.32 13.23 14.25
C ALA A 149 -8.61 12.60 13.72
N GLY A 150 -9.38 13.35 12.94
CA GLY A 150 -10.65 12.88 12.39
C GLY A 150 -11.73 13.97 12.33
N PRO A 151 -12.86 13.69 11.65
CA PRO A 151 -13.36 12.38 11.24
C PRO A 151 -12.57 11.71 10.12
N VAL A 152 -12.56 10.38 10.07
CA VAL A 152 -11.75 9.60 9.11
C VAL A 152 -12.61 8.83 8.11
N THR A 153 -12.25 8.85 6.84
CA THR A 153 -12.86 7.95 5.84
C THR A 153 -11.82 6.98 5.29
N TRP A 154 -12.02 5.69 5.52
CA TRP A 154 -11.23 4.64 4.88
C TRP A 154 -11.75 4.36 3.49
N PHE A 155 -10.88 4.40 2.48
CA PHE A 155 -11.20 3.95 1.13
C PHE A 155 -10.56 2.59 0.88
N LEU A 156 -11.37 1.68 0.32
CA LEU A 156 -10.93 0.36 -0.14
C LEU A 156 -11.43 0.13 -1.57
N ASP A 157 -10.61 -0.55 -2.36
CA ASP A 157 -11.03 -1.02 -3.69
C ASP A 157 -12.04 -2.15 -3.57
N ALA A 158 -13.25 -1.91 -4.08
CA ALA A 158 -14.34 -2.89 -4.13
C ALA A 158 -13.95 -4.17 -4.90
N PRO A 159 -13.23 -4.09 -6.06
CA PRO A 159 -12.85 -5.30 -6.82
C PRO A 159 -11.86 -6.21 -6.10
N VAL A 160 -11.19 -5.75 -5.04
CA VAL A 160 -10.26 -6.59 -4.29
C VAL A 160 -11.04 -7.63 -3.49
N SER A 161 -10.66 -8.90 -3.66
CA SER A 161 -11.30 -9.99 -2.92
C SER A 161 -11.24 -9.75 -1.41
N ASN A 162 -12.33 -10.05 -0.70
CA ASN A 162 -12.51 -9.82 0.75
C ASN A 162 -12.63 -8.35 1.20
N SER A 163 -12.74 -7.38 0.29
CA SER A 163 -12.99 -5.96 0.60
C SER A 163 -14.21 -5.76 1.53
N GLY A 164 -15.31 -6.45 1.26
CA GLY A 164 -16.51 -6.42 2.12
C GLY A 164 -16.26 -6.90 3.55
N ARG A 165 -15.48 -7.98 3.74
CA ARG A 165 -15.13 -8.49 5.08
C ARG A 165 -14.22 -7.53 5.83
N LEU A 166 -13.26 -6.92 5.13
CA LEU A 166 -12.38 -5.91 5.72
C LEU A 166 -13.17 -4.66 6.12
N LYS A 167 -14.13 -4.22 5.29
CA LYS A 167 -15.05 -3.13 5.63
C LYS A 167 -15.80 -3.42 6.92
N THR A 168 -16.41 -4.60 7.05
CA THR A 168 -17.09 -4.99 8.30
C THR A 168 -16.15 -4.94 9.50
N LEU A 169 -14.93 -5.48 9.37
CA LEU A 169 -13.94 -5.47 10.45
C LEU A 169 -13.57 -4.03 10.89
N LEU A 170 -13.28 -3.14 9.94
CA LEU A 170 -12.94 -1.74 10.21
C LEU A 170 -14.12 -1.00 10.86
N GLN A 171 -15.35 -1.19 10.36
CA GLN A 171 -16.54 -0.58 10.92
C GLN A 171 -16.80 -1.06 12.35
N THR A 172 -16.79 -2.37 12.59
CA THR A 172 -16.96 -2.95 13.93
C THR A 172 -15.89 -2.45 14.89
N THR A 173 -14.63 -2.36 14.45
CA THR A 173 -13.54 -1.84 15.28
C THR A 173 -13.74 -0.37 15.61
N GLY A 174 -14.14 0.45 14.64
CA GLY A 174 -14.44 1.87 14.86
C GLY A 174 -15.54 2.10 15.88
N THR A 175 -16.67 1.42 15.70
CA THR A 175 -17.80 1.50 16.61
C THR A 175 -17.44 1.05 18.03
N ALA A 176 -16.71 -0.06 18.16
CA ALA A 176 -16.28 -0.56 19.47
C ALA A 176 -15.31 0.39 20.19
N LEU A 177 -14.61 1.25 19.44
CA LEU A 177 -13.61 2.20 19.93
C LEU A 177 -14.11 3.64 19.96
N ASP A 178 -15.38 3.87 19.65
CA ASP A 178 -16.01 5.19 19.52
C ASP A 178 -15.21 6.17 18.64
N LEU A 179 -14.67 5.65 17.52
CA LEU A 179 -13.95 6.46 16.56
C LEU A 179 -14.91 7.02 15.49
N PRO A 180 -14.83 8.32 15.18
CA PRO A 180 -15.66 8.95 14.16
C PRO A 180 -15.12 8.64 12.75
N TRP A 181 -15.06 7.35 12.41
CA TRP A 181 -14.60 6.91 11.10
C TRP A 181 -15.66 6.16 10.29
N THR A 182 -15.53 6.21 8.98
CA THR A 182 -16.39 5.49 8.02
C THR A 182 -15.52 4.68 7.06
N VAL A 183 -16.16 3.77 6.31
CA VAL A 183 -15.45 2.89 5.36
C VAL A 183 -16.22 2.82 4.04
N GLU A 184 -15.59 3.27 2.97
CA GLU A 184 -16.12 3.31 1.62
C GLU A 184 -15.46 2.25 0.72
N LEU A 185 -16.31 1.52 0.00
CA LEU A 185 -15.88 0.62 -1.07
C LEU A 185 -16.11 1.33 -2.39
N THR A 186 -15.06 1.48 -3.19
CA THR A 186 -15.16 2.19 -4.47
C THR A 186 -14.55 1.37 -5.60
N MET A 187 -14.96 1.61 -6.85
CA MET A 187 -14.39 0.90 -8.00
C MET A 187 -12.94 1.29 -8.29
N ASN A 188 -12.53 2.47 -7.83
CA ASN A 188 -11.17 2.98 -7.91
C ASN A 188 -10.93 3.87 -6.69
N ALA A 189 -10.27 3.31 -5.68
CA ALA A 189 -9.97 3.98 -4.43
C ALA A 189 -9.14 5.23 -4.65
N ASP A 190 -8.07 5.15 -5.45
CA ASP A 190 -7.15 6.28 -5.65
C ASP A 190 -7.88 7.51 -6.23
N ARG A 191 -8.74 7.32 -7.23
CA ARG A 191 -9.55 8.41 -7.80
C ARG A 191 -10.55 8.97 -6.78
N ALA A 192 -11.20 8.10 -6.01
CA ALA A 192 -12.16 8.53 -5.00
C ALA A 192 -11.49 9.34 -3.88
N ILE A 193 -10.30 8.90 -3.44
CA ILE A 193 -9.44 9.57 -2.47
C ILE A 193 -9.08 10.98 -2.98
N LEU A 194 -8.52 11.08 -4.18
CA LEU A 194 -8.09 12.38 -4.74
C LEU A 194 -9.27 13.34 -4.95
N ALA A 195 -10.44 12.84 -5.34
CA ALA A 195 -11.63 13.66 -5.53
C ALA A 195 -12.14 14.32 -4.24
N THR A 196 -11.74 13.84 -3.07
CA THR A 196 -12.13 14.45 -1.79
C THR A 196 -11.46 15.80 -1.53
N GLY A 197 -10.27 16.03 -2.07
CA GLY A 197 -9.44 17.20 -1.76
C GLY A 197 -8.94 17.25 -0.30
N LEU A 198 -9.15 16.20 0.49
CA LEU A 198 -8.76 16.12 1.90
C LEU A 198 -7.31 15.62 2.06
N PRO A 199 -6.67 15.84 3.21
CA PRO A 199 -5.42 15.18 3.55
C PRO A 199 -5.53 13.66 3.49
N VAL A 200 -4.60 13.01 2.81
CA VAL A 200 -4.59 11.54 2.64
C VAL A 200 -3.49 10.87 3.46
N VAL A 201 -3.84 9.79 4.14
CA VAL A 201 -2.87 8.80 4.65
C VAL A 201 -2.60 7.79 3.54
N SER A 202 -1.45 7.91 2.90
CA SER A 202 -0.94 6.92 1.96
C SER A 202 0.58 7.02 1.90
N SER A 203 1.19 6.00 1.34
CA SER A 203 2.58 5.98 0.90
C SER A 203 2.70 5.73 -0.60
N ASP A 204 1.61 5.69 -1.38
CA ASP A 204 1.67 5.46 -2.83
C ASP A 204 2.22 6.68 -3.57
N SER A 205 3.22 6.48 -4.44
CA SER A 205 3.90 7.61 -5.12
C SER A 205 2.95 8.48 -5.94
N TRP A 206 2.01 7.88 -6.66
CA TRP A 206 1.09 8.61 -7.52
C TRP A 206 0.10 9.40 -6.67
N ILE A 207 -0.45 8.80 -5.61
CA ILE A 207 -1.32 9.52 -4.66
C ILE A 207 -0.56 10.69 -4.01
N LEU A 208 0.69 10.47 -3.57
CA LEU A 208 1.50 11.54 -2.98
C LEU A 208 1.85 12.67 -3.97
N ASP A 209 1.91 12.36 -5.28
CA ASP A 209 2.17 13.33 -6.33
C ASP A 209 0.94 14.19 -6.65
N GLU A 210 -0.27 13.65 -6.52
CA GLU A 210 -1.53 14.32 -6.88
C GLU A 210 -2.30 14.91 -5.70
N ALA A 211 -2.20 14.34 -4.50
CA ALA A 211 -3.01 14.76 -3.35
C ALA A 211 -2.69 16.19 -2.88
N ALA A 212 -3.69 16.91 -2.40
CA ALA A 212 -3.51 18.28 -1.88
C ALA A 212 -2.55 18.32 -0.68
N ALA A 213 -2.68 17.34 0.22
CA ALA A 213 -1.83 17.14 1.39
C ALA A 213 -1.78 15.65 1.76
N TRP A 214 -0.73 15.21 2.44
CA TRP A 214 -0.62 13.81 2.87
C TRP A 214 0.02 13.65 4.24
N VAL A 215 -0.28 12.53 4.91
CA VAL A 215 0.24 12.16 6.23
C VAL A 215 0.93 10.81 6.15
N ASN A 216 2.16 10.74 6.64
CA ASN A 216 2.91 9.49 6.74
C ASN A 216 2.56 8.75 8.04
N LEU A 217 1.32 8.25 8.15
CA LEU A 217 0.86 7.62 9.39
C LEU A 217 1.69 6.39 9.77
N ALA A 218 2.21 5.63 8.79
CA ALA A 218 3.11 4.53 9.07
C ALA A 218 4.32 5.01 9.89
N ALA A 219 5.01 6.08 9.47
CA ALA A 219 6.14 6.63 10.23
C ALA A 219 5.78 7.08 11.65
N GLU A 220 4.57 7.60 11.86
CA GLU A 220 4.08 8.04 13.18
C GLU A 220 3.87 6.86 14.14
N VAL A 221 3.40 5.72 13.63
CA VAL A 221 3.01 4.58 14.48
C VAL A 221 4.12 3.56 14.70
N LEU A 222 5.08 3.42 13.79
CA LEU A 222 6.16 2.44 13.92
C LEU A 222 6.92 2.52 15.26
N PRO A 223 7.26 3.71 15.80
CA PRO A 223 7.98 3.81 17.08
C PRO A 223 7.21 3.23 18.28
N GLY A 224 5.87 3.19 18.21
CA GLY A 224 5.01 2.63 19.25
C GLY A 224 4.83 1.11 19.17
N ILE A 225 5.28 0.46 18.09
CA ILE A 225 5.22 -1.00 17.94
C ILE A 225 6.39 -1.62 18.71
N THR A 226 6.10 -2.61 19.55
CA THR A 226 7.12 -3.36 20.29
C THR A 226 7.18 -4.83 19.81
N PRO A 227 8.37 -5.36 19.48
CA PRO A 227 9.62 -4.60 19.25
C PRO A 227 9.49 -3.66 18.04
N PRO A 228 10.28 -2.57 17.96
CA PRO A 228 10.23 -1.65 16.84
C PRO A 228 10.61 -2.39 15.55
N PRO A 229 9.79 -2.28 14.49
CA PRO A 229 10.07 -2.99 13.25
C PRO A 229 11.29 -2.39 12.55
N PRO A 230 12.13 -3.22 11.93
CA PRO A 230 13.31 -2.73 11.21
C PRO A 230 12.88 -1.90 10.00
N VAL A 231 13.47 -0.71 9.87
CA VAL A 231 13.28 0.17 8.70
C VAL A 231 14.62 0.37 8.03
N LEU A 232 14.74 -0.05 6.78
CA LEU A 232 15.89 0.19 5.95
C LEU A 232 15.85 1.62 5.41
N ASP A 233 16.74 2.47 5.91
CA ASP A 233 16.83 3.86 5.48
C ASP A 233 17.62 4.01 4.17
N LEU A 234 16.92 4.42 3.10
CA LEU A 234 17.46 4.58 1.75
C LEU A 234 17.45 6.04 1.27
N GLN A 235 17.30 7.03 2.17
CA GLN A 235 16.99 8.41 1.75
C GLN A 235 18.04 9.10 0.88
N ALA A 236 19.31 8.83 1.12
CA ALA A 236 20.45 9.18 0.29
C ALA A 236 21.70 8.61 0.96
N PRO A 237 22.80 8.36 0.22
CA PRO A 237 24.05 7.92 0.79
C PRO A 237 24.67 9.03 1.64
N ASP A 238 25.48 8.63 2.60
CA ASP A 238 26.53 9.48 3.16
C ASP A 238 27.30 10.16 2.01
N PRO A 239 27.84 11.37 2.20
CA PRO A 239 28.55 12.09 1.15
C PRO A 239 29.56 11.18 0.46
N PRO A 240 29.74 11.30 -0.87
CA PRO A 240 30.63 10.40 -1.59
C PRO A 240 32.01 10.43 -0.93
N PRO A 241 32.68 9.28 -0.72
CA PRO A 241 34.11 9.33 -0.45
C PRO A 241 34.74 10.10 -1.60
N ASP A 242 35.67 10.98 -1.24
CA ASP A 242 36.36 11.87 -2.14
C ASP A 242 36.68 11.17 -3.47
N ARG A 243 36.12 11.66 -4.58
CA ARG A 243 36.33 11.09 -5.92
C ARG A 243 37.78 11.27 -6.40
N THR A 244 38.65 11.92 -5.62
CA THR A 244 40.09 11.97 -5.84
C THR A 244 40.86 10.80 -5.22
N ALA A 245 40.22 9.97 -4.38
CA ALA A 245 40.85 8.76 -3.86
C ALA A 245 40.92 7.69 -4.97
N PRO A 246 42.12 7.15 -5.31
CA PRO A 246 42.24 6.12 -6.33
C PRO A 246 41.44 4.88 -5.95
N LEU A 247 40.73 4.29 -6.92
CA LEU A 247 40.12 2.98 -6.76
C LEU A 247 41.20 1.96 -6.33
N PRO A 248 40.93 1.05 -5.37
CA PRO A 248 41.87 0.00 -5.05
C PRO A 248 42.08 -0.88 -6.29
N SER A 249 43.34 -1.00 -6.71
CA SER A 249 43.75 -1.79 -7.88
C SER A 249 43.30 -3.26 -7.75
N PRO A 250 42.93 -3.93 -8.86
CA PRO A 250 42.44 -5.31 -8.86
C PRO A 250 43.55 -6.36 -8.68
N GLU A 251 44.59 -6.06 -7.89
CA GLU A 251 45.72 -6.97 -7.63
C GLU A 251 45.76 -7.53 -6.21
N GLN A 252 44.59 -7.79 -5.61
CA GLN A 252 44.50 -8.67 -4.45
C GLN A 252 43.53 -9.81 -4.72
N GLY A 253 43.93 -10.66 -5.66
CA GLY A 253 43.15 -11.81 -6.08
C GLY A 253 43.99 -12.87 -6.76
N VAL A 254 45.13 -13.28 -6.19
CA VAL A 254 45.74 -14.56 -6.60
C VAL A 254 46.42 -15.25 -5.41
N ARG A 255 45.79 -16.33 -4.94
CA ARG A 255 46.48 -17.62 -4.75
C ARG A 255 45.44 -18.74 -4.89
N ALA A 256 45.14 -19.06 -6.14
CA ALA A 256 44.61 -20.36 -6.51
C ALA A 256 45.65 -21.04 -7.40
N THR A 257 46.15 -22.15 -6.89
CA THR A 257 47.08 -23.08 -7.55
C THR A 257 46.44 -23.66 -8.81
N SER A 258 47.11 -23.61 -9.96
CA SER A 258 46.88 -24.61 -11.01
C SER A 258 48.15 -24.85 -11.83
N ARG A 259 48.46 -26.16 -11.93
CA ARG A 259 49.45 -26.76 -12.81
C ARG A 259 48.97 -26.70 -14.25
N GLY A 260 49.91 -26.43 -15.17
CA GLY A 260 50.11 -27.13 -16.45
C GLY A 260 48.99 -27.13 -17.49
N GLY A 261 49.28 -26.58 -18.67
CA GLY A 261 48.50 -26.85 -19.88
C GLY A 261 48.77 -25.87 -21.02
N SER A 262 49.83 -26.11 -21.79
CA SER A 262 50.12 -25.41 -23.05
C SER A 262 49.07 -25.76 -24.11
N GLY A 263 48.39 -24.75 -24.66
CA GLY A 263 47.46 -24.90 -25.78
C GLY A 263 47.22 -23.55 -26.46
N ALA A 264 47.72 -23.40 -27.68
CA ALA A 264 47.63 -22.20 -28.49
C ALA A 264 46.19 -21.83 -28.87
N LEU A 265 45.84 -20.55 -28.78
CA LEU A 265 44.56 -19.97 -29.22
C LEU A 265 44.66 -19.48 -30.67
N PRO A 266 43.65 -19.73 -31.54
CA PRO A 266 43.59 -19.13 -32.88
C PRO A 266 42.89 -17.76 -32.88
N ALA A 267 43.27 -16.93 -33.86
CA ALA A 267 42.84 -15.54 -34.05
C ALA A 267 41.33 -15.35 -34.35
N PRO A 268 40.74 -14.17 -34.05
CA PRO A 268 39.31 -13.93 -34.19
C PRO A 268 38.85 -13.72 -35.64
N ARG A 269 37.80 -14.42 -36.04
CA ARG A 269 37.06 -14.18 -37.30
C ARG A 269 36.09 -13.00 -37.15
N ARG A 270 36.10 -12.10 -38.13
CA ARG A 270 35.14 -10.98 -38.29
C ARG A 270 33.73 -11.51 -38.52
N ALA A 271 32.75 -11.00 -37.77
CA ALA A 271 31.33 -11.23 -37.99
C ALA A 271 30.73 -10.08 -38.84
N THR A 272 30.13 -10.43 -39.97
CA THR A 272 29.27 -9.55 -40.79
C THR A 272 27.83 -9.57 -40.25
N PRO A 273 27.10 -8.43 -40.28
CA PRO A 273 25.73 -8.37 -39.79
C PRO A 273 24.73 -8.99 -40.79
N SER A 274 23.93 -9.96 -40.34
CA SER A 274 22.83 -10.53 -41.11
C SER A 274 21.62 -9.59 -41.12
N ARG A 275 21.18 -9.23 -42.33
CA ARG A 275 19.92 -8.51 -42.62
C ARG A 275 18.72 -9.32 -42.10
N GLY A 276 18.00 -8.79 -41.12
CA GLY A 276 16.80 -9.46 -40.60
C GLY A 276 16.20 -8.84 -39.34
N ALA A 277 16.18 -7.51 -39.20
CA ALA A 277 15.56 -6.85 -38.06
C ALA A 277 14.98 -5.46 -38.40
N GLU A 278 14.40 -5.31 -39.60
CA GLU A 278 13.90 -4.01 -40.09
C GLU A 278 12.47 -4.05 -40.64
N ARG A 279 11.63 -4.98 -40.14
CA ARG A 279 10.23 -5.13 -40.60
C ARG A 279 9.16 -5.31 -39.51
N LEU A 280 9.46 -4.97 -38.26
CA LEU A 280 8.45 -5.01 -37.17
C LEU A 280 8.32 -3.70 -36.37
N PHE A 281 8.79 -2.57 -36.91
CA PHE A 281 8.75 -1.27 -36.20
C PHE A 281 7.98 -0.16 -36.95
N ARG A 282 7.07 -0.52 -37.88
CA ARG A 282 6.30 0.47 -38.67
C ARG A 282 4.78 0.25 -38.72
N ALA A 283 4.19 -0.29 -37.64
CA ALA A 283 2.73 -0.49 -37.57
C ALA A 283 2.08 -0.11 -36.22
N ALA A 284 2.75 0.66 -35.36
CA ALA A 284 2.22 1.05 -34.04
C ALA A 284 2.18 2.57 -33.79
N ILE A 285 2.20 3.38 -34.86
CA ILE A 285 1.89 4.82 -34.78
C ILE A 285 0.99 5.17 -35.96
N ARG A 286 -0.32 5.07 -35.72
CA ARG A 286 -1.38 5.89 -36.29
C ARG A 286 -2.68 5.49 -35.59
N GLY A 287 -3.12 6.33 -34.65
CA GLY A 287 -4.48 6.26 -34.14
C GLY A 287 -5.46 6.75 -35.19
N ASP A 288 -6.66 6.17 -35.24
CA ASP A 288 -7.88 6.96 -35.02
C ASP A 288 -9.12 6.07 -34.78
N THR A 289 -10.04 6.66 -34.01
CA THR A 289 -11.49 6.45 -33.82
C THR A 289 -12.25 5.30 -34.52
N GLY A 290 -13.20 4.69 -33.80
CA GLY A 290 -14.40 4.13 -34.45
C GLY A 290 -15.14 3.02 -33.72
N VAL A 291 -16.36 3.34 -33.27
CA VAL A 291 -17.40 2.45 -32.73
C VAL A 291 -17.77 1.32 -33.70
N GLY A 292 -18.05 0.10 -33.21
CA GLY A 292 -18.71 -0.94 -34.02
C GLY A 292 -18.79 -2.32 -33.37
N GLN A 293 -19.99 -2.70 -32.93
CA GLN A 293 -20.36 -4.05 -32.50
C GLN A 293 -20.09 -5.10 -33.59
N ALA A 294 -19.59 -6.29 -33.21
CA ALA A 294 -19.95 -7.54 -33.87
C ALA A 294 -19.70 -8.75 -32.96
N ARG A 295 -20.77 -9.54 -32.78
CA ARG A 295 -20.83 -10.82 -32.09
C ARG A 295 -20.19 -11.95 -32.92
N SER A 296 -19.93 -13.07 -32.22
CA SER A 296 -19.84 -14.44 -32.74
C SER A 296 -18.47 -14.81 -33.35
N ARG A 297 -17.86 -15.97 -33.13
CA ARG A 297 -18.39 -17.32 -32.86
C ARG A 297 -17.27 -18.20 -32.33
N SER A 298 -17.64 -19.06 -31.38
CA SER A 298 -16.87 -20.16 -30.82
C SER A 298 -16.88 -21.41 -31.71
N ALA A 299 -15.72 -22.05 -31.82
CA ALA A 299 -15.44 -23.42 -32.30
C ALA A 299 -14.08 -23.79 -31.65
N LEU A 300 -13.76 -24.96 -31.10
CA LEU A 300 -14.16 -26.35 -31.26
C LEU A 300 -13.77 -27.11 -29.97
N TRP A 301 -14.58 -28.09 -29.54
CA TRP A 301 -14.12 -29.47 -29.36
C TRP A 301 -15.31 -30.41 -29.11
N ARG A 302 -15.44 -31.46 -29.93
CA ARG A 302 -16.38 -32.58 -29.79
C ARG A 302 -15.67 -33.74 -29.12
N GLY A 303 -16.38 -34.47 -28.26
CA GLY A 303 -15.89 -35.73 -27.72
C GLY A 303 -16.89 -36.49 -26.83
N GLY A 304 -17.97 -37.00 -27.45
CA GLY A 304 -18.61 -38.28 -27.11
C GLY A 304 -19.28 -38.48 -25.73
N ARG A 305 -20.61 -38.68 -25.74
CA ARG A 305 -21.26 -39.93 -25.28
C ARG A 305 -22.77 -39.91 -25.57
N ARG A 306 -23.31 -41.12 -25.69
CA ARG A 306 -24.56 -41.55 -26.34
C ARG A 306 -25.82 -41.39 -25.47
N ALA A 307 -26.95 -41.30 -26.18
CA ALA A 307 -28.31 -41.83 -25.88
C ALA A 307 -29.01 -41.30 -24.61
N SER A 308 -30.31 -40.99 -24.56
CA SER A 308 -31.47 -41.56 -25.26
C SER A 308 -32.66 -40.59 -25.17
N ARG A 309 -33.48 -40.59 -26.23
CA ARG A 309 -34.94 -40.35 -26.32
C ARG A 309 -35.70 -39.91 -25.05
N ALA A 310 -36.53 -38.86 -25.16
CA ALA A 310 -37.98 -38.97 -25.39
C ALA A 310 -38.67 -37.59 -25.44
N ALA A 311 -39.58 -37.45 -26.41
CA ALA A 311 -40.82 -36.64 -26.50
C ALA A 311 -40.91 -35.31 -25.73
N GLY A 312 -41.34 -34.18 -26.30
CA GLY A 312 -42.24 -33.97 -27.44
C GLY A 312 -43.46 -33.14 -26.98
N ARG A 313 -43.84 -32.12 -27.78
CA ARG A 313 -44.97 -31.16 -27.69
C ARG A 313 -44.68 -29.89 -26.85
N VAL A 314 -44.56 -28.66 -27.40
CA VAL A 314 -45.44 -27.85 -28.31
C VAL A 314 -46.87 -27.77 -27.74
N GLY A 315 -47.47 -26.65 -27.38
CA GLY A 315 -47.27 -25.23 -27.65
C GLY A 315 -48.41 -24.44 -26.96
N PRO A 316 -48.77 -23.22 -27.39
CA PRO A 316 -48.77 -22.04 -26.51
C PRO A 316 -50.14 -21.37 -26.29
N GLY A 317 -50.13 -20.30 -25.48
CA GLY A 317 -51.21 -19.31 -25.31
C GLY A 317 -51.46 -19.05 -23.82
N GLY A 318 -51.50 -17.83 -23.28
CA GLY A 318 -51.69 -16.49 -23.82
C GLY A 318 -52.58 -15.74 -22.81
N GLY A 319 -52.24 -14.50 -22.45
CA GLY A 319 -53.15 -13.57 -21.76
C GLY A 319 -52.72 -13.11 -20.35
N GLY A 320 -52.30 -11.84 -20.24
CA GLY A 320 -52.52 -11.02 -19.03
C GLY A 320 -53.97 -10.48 -19.00
N PRO A 321 -54.34 -9.48 -18.16
CA PRO A 321 -53.54 -8.62 -17.27
C PRO A 321 -54.06 -8.49 -15.81
N THR A 322 -53.28 -7.76 -15.00
CA THR A 322 -53.51 -7.17 -13.64
C THR A 322 -54.62 -6.09 -13.60
N PRO A 323 -54.90 -5.32 -12.49
CA PRO A 323 -54.62 -5.45 -11.04
C PRO A 323 -55.85 -5.14 -10.12
N GLY A 324 -55.70 -5.29 -8.78
CA GLY A 324 -56.66 -4.76 -7.79
C GLY A 324 -55.97 -4.26 -6.52
N ARG A 325 -56.10 -2.95 -6.25
CA ARG A 325 -55.67 -2.23 -5.03
C ARG A 325 -56.71 -2.41 -3.91
N SER A 326 -56.26 -2.49 -2.65
CA SER A 326 -57.02 -2.04 -1.45
C SER A 326 -56.09 -1.85 -0.25
N ALA A 327 -56.22 -0.71 0.42
CA ALA A 327 -55.68 -0.34 1.75
C ALA A 327 -56.81 0.41 2.51
N PRO A 328 -56.60 0.92 3.75
CA PRO A 328 -56.43 0.27 5.07
C PRO A 328 -57.55 0.71 6.06
N PRO A 329 -57.46 0.41 7.38
CA PRO A 329 -57.47 1.49 8.41
C PRO A 329 -56.58 1.19 9.66
N ARG A 330 -55.86 2.14 10.32
CA ARG A 330 -56.18 3.24 11.28
C ARG A 330 -56.52 2.86 12.75
N GLY A 331 -55.76 3.48 13.69
CA GLY A 331 -56.10 3.82 15.11
C GLY A 331 -55.59 2.84 16.19
N ALA A 332 -55.14 3.20 17.40
CA ALA A 332 -54.95 4.45 18.13
C ALA A 332 -54.12 4.15 19.44
N GLN A 333 -53.39 5.13 19.98
CA GLN A 333 -52.84 5.20 21.36
C GLN A 333 -53.75 6.12 22.24
N PRO A 334 -53.44 6.43 23.52
CA PRO A 334 -53.33 5.60 24.74
C PRO A 334 -54.20 6.21 25.89
N PRO A 335 -54.03 5.79 27.16
CA PRO A 335 -53.75 6.74 28.27
C PRO A 335 -52.91 6.06 29.40
N SER A 336 -52.57 6.60 30.58
CA SER A 336 -52.18 7.91 31.13
C SER A 336 -51.72 7.69 32.60
N ARG A 337 -50.68 8.41 33.06
CA ARG A 337 -50.41 9.02 34.39
C ARG A 337 -50.73 8.32 35.74
N GLY A 338 -49.79 8.51 36.69
CA GLY A 338 -50.03 8.65 38.16
C GLY A 338 -48.82 8.27 39.02
N THR A 339 -47.95 9.19 39.48
CA THR A 339 -47.93 9.87 40.82
C THR A 339 -47.75 8.89 42.02
N SER A 340 -46.89 9.03 43.03
CA SER A 340 -46.31 10.20 43.71
C SER A 340 -45.34 9.79 44.85
N ARG A 341 -44.50 10.76 45.30
CA ARG A 341 -44.02 11.06 46.69
C ARG A 341 -43.18 9.98 47.44
N GLY A 342 -42.14 10.32 48.22
CA GLY A 342 -41.59 11.62 48.62
C GLY A 342 -40.44 11.53 49.67
N ARG A 343 -39.80 12.69 49.93
CA ARG A 343 -39.17 13.22 51.18
C ARG A 343 -38.14 12.35 51.95
N ARG A 344 -36.96 12.80 52.41
CA ARG A 344 -36.52 13.92 53.30
C ARG A 344 -34.96 14.01 53.23
N ARG A 345 -34.29 15.19 53.17
CA ARG A 345 -33.63 15.99 54.25
C ARG A 345 -32.80 15.12 55.24
N GLU A 346 -31.52 15.37 55.58
CA GLU A 346 -30.86 16.59 56.12
C GLU A 346 -29.30 16.58 55.91
N ARG A 347 -28.65 17.76 56.09
CA ARG A 347 -27.19 18.03 56.11
C ARG A 347 -26.65 18.09 57.58
N PRO A 348 -25.48 18.71 57.90
CA PRO A 348 -24.09 18.19 57.90
C PRO A 348 -23.37 18.39 59.27
N THR A 349 -22.11 17.93 59.44
CA THR A 349 -21.09 18.45 60.39
C THR A 349 -19.71 17.80 60.08
N SER A 350 -18.71 18.56 59.61
CA SER A 350 -17.56 19.15 60.34
C SER A 350 -16.49 18.17 60.88
N GLY A 351 -15.25 18.30 60.41
CA GLY A 351 -14.05 17.67 61.02
C GLY A 351 -12.76 18.12 60.32
N ARG A 352 -11.80 18.60 61.11
CA ARG A 352 -10.61 19.43 60.77
C ARG A 352 -9.31 18.60 60.63
N SER A 353 -8.25 19.27 60.18
CA SER A 353 -6.79 18.98 60.29
C SER A 353 -6.18 18.03 59.24
N GLY A 354 -4.98 18.22 58.68
CA GLY A 354 -3.92 19.21 58.81
C GLY A 354 -2.79 18.89 57.79
N LEU A 355 -2.12 19.93 57.27
CA LEU A 355 -0.92 19.89 56.40
C LEU A 355 0.36 19.71 57.26
N PRO A 356 1.53 19.23 56.74
CA PRO A 356 2.38 20.06 55.86
C PRO A 356 3.21 19.33 54.76
N PRO A 357 3.86 20.10 53.85
CA PRO A 357 4.69 19.60 52.75
C PRO A 357 6.21 19.79 52.96
N MET A 358 7.03 18.96 52.31
CA MET A 358 8.48 19.17 52.05
C MET A 358 8.93 18.17 50.98
N ARG A 359 9.87 18.39 50.06
CA ARG A 359 10.62 19.51 49.42
C ARG A 359 11.43 18.81 48.30
N PRO A 360 11.92 19.51 47.25
CA PRO A 360 12.65 18.89 46.14
C PRO A 360 14.16 18.77 46.42
N ARG A 361 14.84 17.84 45.73
CA ARG A 361 16.31 17.77 45.54
C ARG A 361 16.56 17.61 44.04
N ARG A 362 17.08 18.67 43.40
CA ARG A 362 18.48 18.89 42.96
C ARG A 362 18.84 18.10 41.72
#